data_AF-A0A448YYG8-F1
#
_entry.id   AF-A0A448YYG8-F1
#
_cell.length_a   1.000
_cell.length_b   1.000
_cell.length_c   1.000
_cell.angle_alpha   90.00
_cell.angle_beta   90.00
_cell.angle_gamma   90.00
#
_symmetry.space_group_name_H-M   'P 1'
#
loop_
_entity.id
_entity.type
_entity.pdbx_description
1 polymer ?
#
loop_
_entity_poly.entity_id
_entity_poly.type
_entity_poly.pdbx_seq_one_letter_code
_entity_poly.pdbx_strand_id
1 'polypeptide(L)'
;MAEEGTPAPAPPAEAPAAEGGEPKLSKNQLKKLAKGKGKKQKKEKPQWGTGKKKEPKKKEVKPKEPFVNQTPKGEKKDMSKIPFADAYDPEAVEAAWQDWWEASGFYKGDAAAAMGRPADEKFVMVIPPPNVTGSLHLGHGLTAAVEDTLTRWHRMKGHSTLYVPGTDHAGIATQSVVEKMLMKNEGKNRHDLGREEFVKKIWEWKEEYGNRITSQLRHLGSSVDWSRERFTMDETLSKAVIEAFNRFHEKGMLYRANRLGNWSCALKSAISDIEVDHIDLEGRTFLEVKTHKGNPKDPKGRYEFGVLTHFAYPVEDSEEFLVVATTRLETMLGDTAVAIHPEDSRYTHLHGKFVIHPFSGRKIPIVLDPVLVDMSFGTGAVKITPAHDPNDYECGKRHDLEFITVLTPDGAINHHGGEEFEGMMRYDARIAIEEALDKKVSAGELLNTKHAVLP
;
A
#
# COMPACT_ATOMS: atom_id res chain seq x y z
N MET A 1 -39.90 -38.55 21.88
CA MET A 1 -38.53 -39.09 21.73
C MET A 1 -37.61 -37.90 21.58
N ALA A 2 -36.54 -37.88 22.37
CA ALA A 2 -35.74 -36.72 22.70
C ALA A 2 -35.06 -36.07 21.48
N GLU A 3 -34.94 -34.75 21.55
CA GLU A 3 -34.03 -33.94 20.73
C GLU A 3 -32.58 -34.36 21.04
N GLU A 4 -31.86 -34.88 20.04
CA GLU A 4 -30.41 -34.98 20.09
C GLU A 4 -29.83 -33.72 19.44
N GLY A 5 -29.27 -32.86 20.29
CA GLY A 5 -28.57 -31.65 19.90
C GLY A 5 -27.28 -32.00 19.14
N THR A 6 -27.14 -31.42 17.96
CA THR A 6 -25.89 -31.41 17.19
C THR A 6 -24.87 -30.55 17.95
N PRO A 7 -23.67 -31.07 18.27
CA PRO A 7 -22.66 -30.28 18.98
C PRO A 7 -22.12 -29.16 18.09
N ALA A 8 -21.91 -27.98 18.68
CA ALA A 8 -21.22 -26.86 18.05
C ALA A 8 -19.81 -27.29 17.60
N PRO A 9 -19.33 -26.85 16.42
CA PRO A 9 -17.99 -27.18 15.97
C PRO A 9 -16.96 -26.58 16.92
N ALA A 10 -15.98 -27.40 17.30
CA ALA A 10 -14.85 -27.00 18.12
C ALA A 10 -14.12 -25.78 17.53
N PRO A 11 -13.57 -24.88 18.37
CA PRO A 11 -12.73 -23.79 17.89
C PRO A 11 -11.58 -24.36 17.06
N PRO A 12 -11.18 -23.68 15.95
CA PRO A 12 -10.05 -24.14 15.16
C PRO A 12 -8.82 -24.23 16.05
N ALA A 13 -8.14 -25.38 16.01
CA ALA A 13 -6.91 -25.63 16.71
C ALA A 13 -5.91 -24.50 16.45
N GLU A 14 -5.26 -24.02 17.51
CA GLU A 14 -4.18 -23.05 17.44
C GLU A 14 -3.17 -23.47 16.36
N ALA A 15 -2.90 -22.55 15.43
CA ALA A 15 -1.83 -22.74 14.48
C ALA A 15 -0.53 -22.97 15.25
N PRO A 16 0.26 -24.00 14.91
CA PRO A 16 1.51 -24.27 15.62
C PRO A 16 2.41 -23.04 15.51
N ALA A 17 2.97 -22.65 16.66
CA ALA A 17 3.96 -21.59 16.77
C ALA A 17 5.05 -21.81 15.72
N ALA A 18 5.26 -20.82 14.85
CA ALA A 18 6.33 -20.84 13.87
C ALA A 18 7.67 -20.70 14.62
N GLU A 19 8.28 -21.84 14.95
CA GLU A 19 9.67 -21.90 15.37
C GLU A 19 10.59 -21.41 14.23
N GLY A 20 11.43 -20.41 14.54
CA GLY A 20 12.71 -20.19 13.87
C GLY A 20 12.69 -19.89 12.37
N GLY A 21 12.06 -18.79 11.95
CA GLY A 21 12.28 -18.23 10.62
C GLY A 21 13.52 -17.34 10.57
N GLU A 22 14.55 -17.72 9.81
CA GLU A 22 15.66 -16.83 9.46
C GLU A 22 15.14 -15.47 8.93
N PRO A 23 15.77 -14.34 9.28
CA PRO A 23 15.26 -13.03 8.88
C PRO A 23 15.25 -12.88 7.35
N LYS A 24 14.06 -12.67 6.78
CA LYS A 24 13.89 -12.36 5.36
C LYS A 24 14.61 -11.05 5.03
N LEU A 25 15.67 -11.15 4.23
CA LEU A 25 16.47 -10.02 3.78
C LEU A 25 15.62 -8.99 3.01
N SER A 26 15.78 -7.71 3.33
CA SER A 26 15.11 -6.61 2.61
C SER A 26 15.59 -6.52 1.15
N LYS A 27 14.78 -5.91 0.26
CA LYS A 27 15.15 -5.65 -1.15
C LYS A 27 16.50 -4.91 -1.28
N ASN A 28 16.88 -4.12 -0.27
CA ASN A 28 18.17 -3.42 -0.23
C ASN A 28 19.32 -4.32 0.26
N GLN A 29 19.06 -5.26 1.16
CA GLN A 29 20.05 -6.27 1.57
C GLN A 29 20.35 -7.26 0.43
N LEU A 30 19.34 -7.67 -0.35
CA LEU A 30 19.52 -8.42 -1.60
C LEU A 30 20.34 -7.65 -2.64
N LYS A 31 20.13 -6.32 -2.75
CA LYS A 31 20.95 -5.44 -3.60
C LYS A 31 22.38 -5.26 -3.09
N LYS A 32 22.62 -5.22 -1.77
CA LYS A 32 23.97 -5.17 -1.16
C LYS A 32 24.71 -6.49 -1.36
N LEU A 33 24.04 -7.65 -1.20
CA LEU A 33 24.58 -8.98 -1.52
C LEU A 33 24.93 -9.14 -3.00
N ALA A 34 24.09 -8.62 -3.91
CA ALA A 34 24.39 -8.60 -5.35
C ALA A 34 25.54 -7.64 -5.74
N LYS A 35 25.93 -6.73 -4.86
CA LYS A 35 26.99 -5.72 -5.11
C LYS A 35 28.30 -6.00 -4.36
N GLY A 36 28.37 -7.01 -3.50
CA GLY A 36 29.54 -7.36 -2.71
C GLY A 36 30.36 -8.52 -3.30
N LYS A 37 31.63 -8.25 -3.59
CA LYS A 37 32.71 -9.17 -4.04
C LYS A 37 32.75 -9.49 -5.55
N GLY A 38 33.51 -8.68 -6.26
CA GLY A 38 34.07 -9.04 -7.57
C GLY A 38 34.71 -7.83 -8.24
N LYS A 39 36.05 -7.77 -8.27
CA LYS A 39 36.81 -6.83 -9.13
C LYS A 39 36.17 -6.82 -10.52
N LYS A 40 35.88 -5.62 -11.07
CA LYS A 40 35.40 -5.42 -12.44
C LYS A 40 36.40 -6.02 -13.44
N GLN A 41 36.27 -7.30 -13.77
CA GLN A 41 36.72 -7.82 -15.04
C GLN A 41 35.71 -7.36 -16.09
N LYS A 42 36.19 -6.67 -17.13
CA LYS A 42 35.41 -6.38 -18.34
C LYS A 42 34.92 -7.72 -18.90
N LYS A 43 33.64 -8.04 -18.72
CA LYS A 43 32.98 -9.10 -19.50
C LYS A 43 32.85 -8.61 -20.93
N GLU A 44 33.55 -9.26 -21.85
CA GLU A 44 33.33 -9.11 -23.28
C GLU A 44 31.88 -9.49 -23.61
N LYS A 45 31.25 -8.69 -24.49
CA LYS A 45 29.91 -9.00 -25.00
C LYS A 45 30.03 -10.26 -25.88
N PRO A 46 29.08 -11.21 -25.80
CA PRO A 46 29.08 -12.36 -26.69
C PRO A 46 28.92 -11.88 -28.14
N GLN A 47 29.91 -12.18 -28.98
CA GLN A 47 29.84 -11.96 -30.43
C GLN A 47 28.97 -13.05 -31.05
N TRP A 48 27.76 -12.67 -31.47
CA TRP A 48 26.96 -13.50 -32.37
C TRP A 48 27.30 -13.15 -33.83
N GLY A 49 27.79 -14.13 -34.59
CA GLY A 49 27.96 -14.08 -36.04
C GLY A 49 29.36 -13.69 -36.55
N THR A 50 30.12 -14.66 -37.03
CA THR A 50 31.38 -14.48 -37.78
C THR A 50 31.12 -14.21 -39.28
N GLY A 51 30.34 -13.15 -39.57
CA GLY A 51 30.12 -12.67 -40.93
C GLY A 51 30.74 -11.29 -41.14
N LYS A 52 31.61 -11.13 -42.14
CA LYS A 52 32.16 -9.82 -42.57
C LYS A 52 31.04 -8.76 -42.64
N LYS A 53 31.12 -7.72 -41.80
CA LYS A 53 30.30 -6.50 -41.93
C LYS A 53 30.59 -5.86 -43.28
N LYS A 54 29.67 -5.99 -44.25
CA LYS A 54 29.56 -5.04 -45.35
C LYS A 54 29.04 -3.73 -44.77
N GLU A 55 29.68 -2.61 -45.10
CA GLU A 55 29.16 -1.28 -44.78
C GLU A 55 27.72 -1.13 -45.28
N PRO A 56 26.81 -0.57 -44.47
CA PRO A 56 25.45 -0.36 -44.92
C PRO A 56 25.46 0.74 -45.97
N LYS A 57 25.22 0.38 -47.23
CA LYS A 57 24.71 1.35 -48.20
C LYS A 57 23.46 1.96 -47.56
N LYS A 58 23.47 3.28 -47.31
CA LYS A 58 22.26 4.05 -47.00
C LYS A 58 21.27 3.81 -48.15
N LYS A 59 20.34 2.87 -47.97
CA LYS A 59 19.10 2.88 -48.73
C LYS A 59 18.33 4.07 -48.20
N GLU A 60 18.01 5.03 -49.06
CA GLU A 60 16.98 6.02 -48.78
C GLU A 60 15.75 5.26 -48.26
N VAL A 61 15.38 5.52 -47.00
CA VAL A 61 14.12 5.03 -46.44
C VAL A 61 13.04 5.83 -47.16
N LYS A 62 12.48 5.27 -48.23
CA LYS A 62 11.26 5.82 -48.84
C LYS A 62 10.22 5.95 -47.71
N PRO A 63 9.53 7.09 -47.58
CA PRO A 63 8.42 7.21 -46.64
C PRO A 63 7.46 6.06 -46.90
N LYS A 64 7.22 5.24 -45.87
CA LYS A 64 6.27 4.15 -45.95
C LYS A 64 4.90 4.78 -46.14
N GLU A 65 4.26 4.54 -47.29
CA GLU A 65 2.90 5.03 -47.51
C GLU A 65 2.00 4.50 -46.39
N PRO A 66 1.13 5.34 -45.79
CA PRO A 66 0.28 4.90 -44.71
C PRO A 66 -0.63 3.77 -45.18
N PHE A 67 -0.60 2.64 -44.47
CA PHE A 67 -1.47 1.52 -44.77
C PHE A 67 -2.94 1.91 -44.54
N VAL A 68 -3.78 1.74 -45.56
CA VAL A 68 -5.23 1.97 -45.47
C VAL A 68 -5.94 0.63 -45.41
N ASN A 69 -6.59 0.33 -44.28
CA ASN A 69 -7.40 -0.88 -44.15
C ASN A 69 -8.70 -0.75 -44.95
N GLN A 70 -8.84 -1.56 -46.00
CA GLN A 70 -10.05 -1.62 -46.84
C GLN A 70 -11.06 -2.69 -46.37
N THR A 71 -10.71 -3.48 -45.36
CA THR A 71 -11.58 -4.56 -44.84
C THR A 71 -12.68 -3.95 -43.97
N PRO A 72 -13.96 -4.24 -44.24
CA PRO A 72 -15.04 -3.83 -43.34
C PRO A 72 -14.85 -4.39 -41.93
N LYS A 73 -15.32 -3.65 -40.93
CA LYS A 73 -15.16 -4.04 -39.52
C LYS A 73 -15.85 -5.38 -39.25
N GLY A 74 -15.11 -6.34 -38.70
CA GLY A 74 -15.61 -7.68 -38.36
C GLY A 74 -15.54 -8.69 -39.50
N GLU A 75 -15.17 -8.28 -40.71
CA GLU A 75 -14.99 -9.19 -41.84
C GLU A 75 -13.57 -9.75 -41.91
N LYS A 76 -13.45 -10.97 -42.43
CA LYS A 76 -12.15 -11.60 -42.65
C LYS A 76 -11.44 -10.89 -43.79
N LYS A 77 -10.19 -10.49 -43.55
CA LYS A 77 -9.32 -9.93 -44.58
C LYS A 77 -9.15 -10.90 -45.76
N ASP A 78 -9.51 -10.45 -46.97
CA ASP A 78 -9.30 -11.22 -48.20
C ASP A 78 -7.83 -11.18 -48.61
N MET A 79 -7.13 -12.28 -48.36
CA MET A 79 -5.71 -12.43 -48.70
C MET A 79 -5.49 -12.88 -50.15
N SER A 80 -6.54 -13.22 -50.91
CA SER A 80 -6.39 -13.75 -52.27
C SER A 80 -5.91 -12.71 -53.29
N LYS A 81 -6.17 -11.43 -53.00
CA LYS A 81 -5.84 -10.29 -53.88
C LYS A 81 -4.64 -9.47 -53.39
N ILE A 82 -4.04 -9.85 -52.26
CA ILE A 82 -2.94 -9.10 -51.64
C ILE A 82 -1.63 -9.83 -51.99
N PRO A 83 -0.75 -9.24 -52.83
CA PRO A 83 0.54 -9.85 -53.13
C PRO A 83 1.41 -9.90 -51.87
N PHE A 84 2.29 -10.91 -51.77
CA PHE A 84 3.27 -10.98 -50.70
C PHE A 84 4.20 -9.76 -50.78
N ALA A 85 4.24 -8.97 -49.71
CA ALA A 85 5.15 -7.84 -49.61
C ALA A 85 6.60 -8.33 -49.45
N ASP A 86 7.54 -7.54 -49.98
CA ASP A 86 8.99 -7.83 -49.88
C ASP A 86 9.51 -7.83 -48.44
N ALA A 87 8.77 -7.19 -47.52
CA ALA A 87 9.09 -7.13 -46.10
C ALA A 87 7.82 -7.25 -45.25
N TYR A 88 7.98 -7.80 -44.03
CA TYR A 88 6.90 -7.88 -43.05
C TYR A 88 6.45 -6.48 -42.63
N ASP A 89 5.16 -6.23 -42.75
CA ASP A 89 4.50 -5.01 -42.29
C ASP A 89 3.46 -5.37 -41.22
N PRO A 90 3.76 -5.16 -39.92
CA PRO A 90 2.84 -5.53 -38.84
C PRO A 90 1.53 -4.75 -38.91
N GLU A 91 1.54 -3.47 -39.25
CA GLU A 91 0.32 -2.65 -39.32
C GLU A 91 -0.63 -3.18 -40.40
N ALA A 92 -0.06 -3.51 -41.57
CA ALA A 92 -0.83 -4.11 -42.65
C ALA A 92 -1.31 -5.52 -42.28
N VAL A 93 -0.47 -6.32 -41.63
CA VAL A 93 -0.80 -7.71 -41.28
C VAL A 93 -1.86 -7.77 -40.20
N GLU A 94 -1.68 -7.07 -39.07
CA GLU A 94 -2.54 -7.15 -37.88
C GLU A 94 -3.92 -6.50 -38.10
N ALA A 95 -4.02 -5.57 -39.04
CA ALA A 95 -5.28 -4.91 -39.38
C ALA A 95 -6.42 -5.91 -39.67
N ALA A 96 -7.61 -5.59 -39.15
CA ALA A 96 -8.86 -6.35 -39.26
C ALA A 96 -8.91 -7.71 -38.54
N TRP A 97 -7.79 -8.32 -38.14
CA TRP A 97 -7.83 -9.66 -37.50
C TRP A 97 -8.57 -9.67 -36.19
N GLN A 98 -8.29 -8.70 -35.30
CA GLN A 98 -8.93 -8.67 -34.00
C GLN A 98 -10.44 -8.45 -34.11
N ASP A 99 -10.88 -7.49 -34.93
CA ASP A 99 -12.31 -7.26 -35.18
C ASP A 99 -12.99 -8.52 -35.73
N TRP A 100 -12.35 -9.22 -36.68
CA TRP A 100 -12.88 -10.47 -37.24
C TRP A 100 -12.92 -11.62 -36.22
N TRP A 101 -11.88 -11.80 -35.42
CA TRP A 101 -11.83 -12.84 -34.38
C TRP A 101 -12.93 -12.63 -33.32
N GLU A 102 -13.17 -11.38 -32.93
CA GLU A 102 -14.26 -11.00 -32.03
C GLU A 102 -15.63 -11.28 -32.67
N ALA A 103 -15.85 -10.84 -33.91
CA ALA A 103 -17.10 -11.07 -34.63
C ALA A 103 -17.41 -12.56 -34.85
N SER A 104 -16.37 -13.37 -35.07
CA SER A 104 -16.49 -14.83 -35.26
C SER A 104 -16.79 -15.60 -33.97
N GLY A 105 -16.61 -14.97 -32.80
CA GLY A 105 -16.85 -15.60 -31.50
C GLY A 105 -15.84 -16.68 -31.12
N PHE A 106 -14.66 -16.74 -31.76
CA PHE A 106 -13.65 -17.78 -31.50
C PHE A 106 -13.09 -17.79 -30.07
N TYR A 107 -13.25 -16.68 -29.36
CA TYR A 107 -12.78 -16.55 -27.98
C TYR A 107 -13.82 -16.99 -26.95
N LYS A 108 -15.08 -17.21 -27.36
CA LYS A 108 -16.16 -17.56 -26.45
C LYS A 108 -15.97 -18.95 -25.86
N GLY A 109 -16.02 -19.02 -24.53
CA GLY A 109 -16.05 -20.29 -23.83
C GLY A 109 -17.47 -20.89 -23.83
N ASP A 110 -17.58 -22.16 -24.22
CA ASP A 110 -18.82 -22.93 -24.12
C ASP A 110 -18.87 -23.70 -22.80
N ALA A 111 -19.66 -23.18 -21.85
CA ALA A 111 -19.84 -23.78 -20.54
C ALA A 111 -20.56 -25.14 -20.61
N ALA A 112 -21.50 -25.31 -21.54
CA ALA A 112 -22.25 -26.56 -21.70
C ALA A 112 -21.33 -27.67 -22.22
N ALA A 113 -20.53 -27.36 -23.24
CA ALA A 113 -19.51 -28.29 -23.74
C ALA A 113 -18.45 -28.62 -22.67
N ALA A 114 -18.11 -27.66 -21.80
CA ALA A 114 -17.14 -27.87 -20.73
C ALA A 114 -17.67 -28.77 -19.59
N MET A 115 -18.99 -28.82 -19.32
CA MET A 115 -19.53 -29.61 -18.21
C MET A 115 -19.24 -31.11 -18.34
N GLY A 116 -19.29 -31.66 -19.57
CA GLY A 116 -19.06 -33.08 -19.84
C GLY A 116 -17.59 -33.50 -19.97
N ARG A 117 -16.64 -32.56 -19.89
CA ARG A 117 -15.21 -32.85 -20.07
C ARG A 117 -14.49 -33.17 -18.76
N PRO A 118 -13.40 -33.96 -18.79
CA PRO A 118 -12.45 -34.09 -17.69
C PRO A 118 -11.86 -32.75 -17.23
N ALA A 119 -11.41 -32.66 -15.98
CA ALA A 119 -10.87 -31.42 -15.42
C ALA A 119 -9.56 -30.99 -16.09
N ASP A 120 -8.72 -31.94 -16.51
CA ASP A 120 -7.46 -31.73 -17.22
C ASP A 120 -7.65 -31.28 -18.69
N GLU A 121 -8.86 -31.39 -19.23
CA GLU A 121 -9.26 -30.86 -20.53
C GLU A 121 -9.98 -29.49 -20.42
N LYS A 122 -9.98 -28.87 -19.24
CA LYS A 122 -10.53 -27.52 -19.02
C LYS A 122 -9.40 -26.56 -18.71
N PHE A 123 -9.48 -25.36 -19.28
CA PHE A 123 -8.55 -24.28 -18.96
C PHE A 123 -9.36 -23.01 -18.77
N VAL A 124 -9.33 -22.44 -17.55
CA VAL A 124 -10.01 -21.20 -17.23
C VAL A 124 -9.02 -20.25 -16.59
N MET A 125 -9.01 -19.02 -17.07
CA MET A 125 -8.18 -17.96 -16.55
C MET A 125 -8.97 -16.66 -16.53
N VAL A 126 -8.70 -15.83 -15.54
CA VAL A 126 -9.23 -14.48 -15.43
C VAL A 126 -8.04 -13.54 -15.59
N ILE A 127 -8.17 -12.52 -16.43
CA ILE A 127 -7.13 -11.49 -16.51
C ILE A 127 -7.00 -10.85 -15.13
N PRO A 128 -5.78 -10.64 -14.59
CA PRO A 128 -5.60 -9.80 -13.42
C PRO A 128 -6.11 -8.41 -13.81
N PRO A 129 -7.26 -7.97 -13.28
CA PRO A 129 -7.99 -6.85 -13.85
C PRO A 129 -7.14 -5.58 -13.72
N PRO A 130 -6.71 -4.95 -14.82
CA PRO A 130 -5.93 -3.72 -14.75
C PRO A 130 -6.74 -2.59 -14.10
N ASN A 131 -6.06 -1.81 -13.27
CA ASN A 131 -6.64 -0.65 -12.60
C ASN A 131 -7.03 0.43 -13.60
N VAL A 132 -8.20 1.05 -13.44
CA VAL A 132 -8.65 2.20 -14.26
C VAL A 132 -7.95 3.51 -13.90
N THR A 133 -6.62 3.49 -13.75
CA THR A 133 -5.79 4.64 -13.33
C THR A 133 -5.03 5.30 -14.48
N GLY A 134 -5.27 4.89 -15.74
CA GLY A 134 -4.57 5.45 -16.89
C GLY A 134 -4.41 4.45 -18.04
N SER A 135 -3.21 4.41 -18.63
CA SER A 135 -2.87 3.52 -19.75
C SER A 135 -2.04 2.34 -19.29
N LEU A 136 -2.12 1.24 -20.04
CA LEU A 136 -1.26 0.07 -19.84
C LEU A 136 0.19 0.39 -20.20
N HIS A 137 1.11 0.00 -19.32
CA HIS A 137 2.56 -0.03 -19.54
C HIS A 137 3.08 -1.41 -19.96
N LEU A 138 4.36 -1.52 -20.35
CA LEU A 138 5.02 -2.76 -20.80
C LEU A 138 4.83 -3.97 -19.89
N GLY A 139 4.77 -3.78 -18.56
CA GLY A 139 4.43 -4.86 -17.62
C GLY A 139 3.11 -5.55 -17.93
N HIS A 140 2.05 -4.81 -18.27
CA HIS A 140 0.77 -5.39 -18.69
C HIS A 140 0.90 -6.12 -20.04
N GLY A 141 1.71 -5.59 -20.96
CA GLY A 141 1.99 -6.26 -22.23
C GLY A 141 2.65 -7.62 -22.05
N LEU A 142 3.61 -7.72 -21.12
CA LEU A 142 4.24 -9.00 -20.76
C LEU A 142 3.21 -9.97 -20.17
N THR A 143 2.41 -9.53 -19.19
CA THR A 143 1.37 -10.36 -18.57
C THR A 143 0.37 -10.88 -19.60
N ALA A 144 -0.19 -9.98 -20.40
CA ALA A 144 -1.15 -10.34 -21.45
C ALA A 144 -0.56 -11.30 -22.48
N ALA A 145 0.70 -11.11 -22.89
CA ALA A 145 1.36 -12.01 -23.84
C ALA A 145 1.54 -13.44 -23.29
N VAL A 146 1.91 -13.58 -22.02
CA VAL A 146 2.05 -14.89 -21.36
C VAL A 146 0.68 -15.58 -21.25
N GLU A 147 -0.32 -14.86 -20.76
CA GLU A 147 -1.68 -15.35 -20.57
C GLU A 147 -2.33 -15.77 -21.90
N ASP A 148 -2.18 -14.93 -22.92
CA ASP A 148 -2.72 -15.21 -24.24
C ASP A 148 -2.03 -16.42 -24.90
N THR A 149 -0.71 -16.56 -24.73
CA THR A 149 0.04 -17.72 -25.24
C THR A 149 -0.49 -19.02 -24.63
N LEU A 150 -0.68 -19.07 -23.31
CA LEU A 150 -1.23 -20.24 -22.61
C LEU A 150 -2.66 -20.53 -23.09
N THR A 151 -3.50 -19.50 -23.18
CA THR A 151 -4.89 -19.62 -23.63
C THR A 151 -4.96 -20.18 -25.04
N ARG A 152 -4.17 -19.65 -25.98
CA ARG A 152 -4.11 -20.13 -27.35
C ARG A 152 -3.60 -21.56 -27.42
N TRP A 153 -2.55 -21.90 -26.68
CA TRP A 153 -2.02 -23.27 -26.63
C TRP A 153 -3.07 -24.28 -26.15
N HIS A 154 -3.78 -24.00 -25.05
CA HIS A 154 -4.84 -24.87 -24.55
C HIS A 154 -6.01 -24.97 -25.52
N ARG A 155 -6.43 -23.85 -26.13
CA ARG A 155 -7.48 -23.85 -27.16
C ARG A 155 -7.08 -24.71 -28.36
N MET A 156 -5.82 -24.64 -28.80
CA MET A 156 -5.28 -25.45 -29.90
C MET A 156 -5.13 -26.94 -29.54
N LYS A 157 -4.91 -27.27 -28.26
CA LYS A 157 -4.93 -28.64 -27.76
C LYS A 157 -6.34 -29.24 -27.70
N GLY A 158 -7.37 -28.45 -28.01
CA GLY A 158 -8.77 -28.86 -27.99
C GLY A 158 -9.41 -28.80 -26.60
N HIS A 159 -8.75 -28.21 -25.60
CA HIS A 159 -9.33 -28.03 -24.27
C HIS A 159 -10.52 -27.05 -24.30
N SER A 160 -11.44 -27.19 -23.35
CA SER A 160 -12.47 -26.18 -23.10
C SER A 160 -11.83 -24.98 -22.42
N THR A 161 -11.56 -23.94 -23.22
CA THR A 161 -10.75 -22.79 -22.82
C THR A 161 -11.61 -21.54 -22.63
N LEU A 162 -11.48 -20.88 -21.48
CA LEU A 162 -12.08 -19.59 -21.19
C LEU A 162 -11.03 -18.63 -20.62
N TYR A 163 -10.91 -17.45 -21.22
CA TYR A 163 -10.06 -16.37 -20.73
C TYR A 163 -10.92 -15.11 -20.55
N VAL A 164 -11.20 -14.75 -19.30
CA VAL A 164 -12.19 -13.72 -18.94
C VAL A 164 -11.52 -12.34 -18.80
N PRO A 165 -11.96 -11.32 -19.55
CA PRO A 165 -11.47 -9.96 -19.39
C PRO A 165 -12.20 -9.20 -18.27
N GLY A 166 -11.54 -8.20 -17.71
CA GLY A 166 -12.17 -7.26 -16.79
C GLY A 166 -11.23 -6.13 -16.39
N THR A 167 -11.77 -5.14 -15.67
CA THR A 167 -11.02 -3.99 -15.16
C THR A 167 -11.34 -3.75 -13.68
N ASP A 168 -10.39 -3.19 -12.95
CA ASP A 168 -10.53 -2.92 -11.52
C ASP A 168 -10.72 -1.42 -11.27
N HIS A 169 -11.74 -1.09 -10.48
CA HIS A 169 -11.99 0.25 -9.95
C HIS A 169 -10.84 0.80 -9.11
N ALA A 170 -10.01 -0.05 -8.49
CA ALA A 170 -8.81 0.28 -7.74
C ALA A 170 -8.97 1.31 -6.60
N GLY A 171 -10.19 1.53 -6.10
CA GLY A 171 -10.53 2.39 -4.96
C GLY A 171 -9.67 3.65 -4.81
N ILE A 172 -8.78 3.64 -3.81
CA ILE A 172 -7.87 4.74 -3.43
C ILE A 172 -7.00 5.19 -4.60
N ALA A 173 -6.52 4.27 -5.45
CA ALA A 173 -5.65 4.59 -6.57
C ALA A 173 -6.37 5.44 -7.61
N THR A 174 -7.59 5.04 -8.00
CA THR A 174 -8.42 5.81 -8.94
C THR A 174 -8.82 7.15 -8.34
N GLN A 175 -9.25 7.16 -7.07
CA GLN A 175 -9.58 8.40 -6.36
C GLN A 175 -8.40 9.39 -6.40
N SER A 176 -7.19 8.93 -6.09
CA SER A 176 -5.98 9.77 -6.07
C SER A 176 -5.63 10.34 -7.44
N VAL A 177 -5.86 9.60 -8.52
CA VAL A 177 -5.59 10.06 -9.89
C VAL A 177 -6.63 11.11 -10.32
N VAL A 178 -7.92 10.86 -10.04
CA VAL A 178 -9.00 11.80 -10.35
C VAL A 178 -8.85 13.09 -9.55
N GLU A 179 -8.50 13.02 -8.26
CA GLU A 179 -8.22 14.22 -7.44
C GLU A 179 -7.06 15.05 -8.00
N LYS A 180 -5.96 14.41 -8.41
CA LYS A 180 -4.82 15.12 -9.03
C LYS A 180 -5.21 15.77 -10.36
N MET A 181 -6.05 15.10 -11.14
CA MET A 181 -6.55 15.62 -12.42
C MET A 181 -7.46 16.82 -12.20
N LEU A 182 -8.40 16.74 -11.27
CA LEU A 182 -9.27 17.85 -10.88
C LEU A 182 -8.48 19.06 -10.38
N MET A 183 -7.50 18.83 -9.50
CA MET A 183 -6.65 19.90 -9.00
C MET A 183 -5.83 20.56 -10.12
N LYS A 184 -5.34 19.78 -11.09
CA LYS A 184 -4.56 20.29 -12.22
C LYS A 184 -5.40 21.06 -13.24
N ASN A 185 -6.61 20.57 -13.55
CA ASN A 185 -7.43 21.10 -14.64
C ASN A 185 -8.39 22.20 -14.17
N GLU A 186 -8.96 22.04 -12.97
CA GLU A 186 -10.00 22.93 -12.44
C GLU A 186 -9.57 23.69 -11.18
N GLY A 187 -8.44 23.33 -10.57
CA GLY A 187 -7.99 23.93 -9.31
C GLY A 187 -8.89 23.59 -8.11
N LYS A 188 -9.73 22.56 -8.24
CA LYS A 188 -10.69 22.12 -7.23
C LYS A 188 -10.28 20.80 -6.60
N ASN A 189 -10.71 20.58 -5.36
CA ASN A 189 -10.55 19.32 -4.64
C ASN A 189 -11.91 18.58 -4.49
N ARG A 190 -11.88 17.33 -4.03
CA ARG A 190 -13.09 16.49 -3.88
C ARG A 190 -14.13 17.07 -2.91
N HIS A 191 -13.71 17.86 -1.92
CA HIS A 191 -14.59 18.48 -0.94
C HIS A 191 -15.34 19.67 -1.54
N ASP A 192 -14.76 20.35 -2.52
CA ASP A 192 -15.41 21.47 -3.22
C ASP A 192 -16.57 20.99 -4.10
N LEU A 193 -16.47 19.78 -4.66
CA LEU A 193 -17.49 19.17 -5.52
C LEU A 193 -18.62 18.48 -4.74
N GLY A 194 -18.31 17.97 -3.55
CA GLY A 194 -19.20 17.07 -2.82
C GLY A 194 -19.20 15.64 -3.39
N ARG A 195 -19.82 14.71 -2.66
CA ARG A 195 -19.72 13.27 -2.93
C ARG A 195 -20.33 12.86 -4.28
N GLU A 196 -21.54 13.33 -4.58
CA GLU A 196 -22.30 12.88 -5.75
C GLU A 196 -21.61 13.28 -7.06
N GLU A 197 -21.25 14.56 -7.20
CA GLU A 197 -20.54 15.06 -8.38
C GLU A 197 -19.14 14.45 -8.52
N PHE A 198 -18.44 14.23 -7.39
CA PHE A 198 -17.14 13.57 -7.44
C PHE A 198 -17.23 12.12 -7.89
N VAL A 199 -18.23 11.36 -7.43
CA VAL A 199 -18.48 9.99 -7.90
C VAL A 199 -18.82 9.98 -9.39
N LYS A 200 -19.60 10.94 -9.87
CA LYS A 200 -19.89 11.10 -11.30
C LYS A 200 -18.61 11.33 -12.12
N LYS A 201 -17.70 12.18 -11.63
CA LYS A 201 -16.37 12.39 -12.25
C LYS A 201 -15.53 11.12 -12.31
N ILE A 202 -15.59 10.27 -11.28
CA ILE A 202 -14.91 8.96 -11.29
C ILE A 202 -15.49 8.05 -12.38
N TRP A 203 -16.81 8.03 -12.55
CA TRP A 203 -17.45 7.26 -13.63
C TRP A 203 -17.09 7.79 -15.02
N GLU A 204 -17.09 9.11 -15.21
CA GLU A 204 -16.62 9.75 -16.46
C GLU A 204 -15.18 9.33 -16.79
N TRP A 205 -14.30 9.36 -15.79
CA TRP A 205 -12.92 8.88 -15.93
C TRP A 205 -12.86 7.38 -16.29
N LYS A 206 -13.65 6.53 -15.63
CA LYS A 206 -13.71 5.10 -15.95
C LYS A 206 -14.14 4.87 -17.39
N GLU A 207 -15.11 5.62 -17.91
CA GLU A 207 -15.56 5.44 -19.29
C GLU A 207 -14.48 5.86 -20.29
N GLU A 208 -13.75 6.95 -20.04
CA GLU A 208 -12.65 7.38 -20.91
C GLU A 208 -11.48 6.38 -20.90
N TYR A 209 -11.00 6.01 -19.70
CA TYR A 209 -9.78 5.21 -19.54
C TYR A 209 -10.03 3.71 -19.62
N GLY A 210 -11.19 3.22 -19.21
CA GLY A 210 -11.59 1.81 -19.37
C GLY A 210 -11.62 1.42 -20.84
N ASN A 211 -12.20 2.27 -21.70
CA ASN A 211 -12.19 2.07 -23.15
C ASN A 211 -10.77 2.05 -23.74
N ARG A 212 -9.87 2.85 -23.18
CA ARG A 212 -8.45 2.85 -23.60
C ARG A 212 -7.74 1.55 -23.23
N ILE A 213 -7.92 1.06 -22.01
CA ILE A 213 -7.32 -0.20 -21.54
C ILE A 213 -7.76 -1.37 -22.41
N THR A 214 -9.07 -1.49 -22.65
CA THR A 214 -9.62 -2.58 -23.45
C THR A 214 -9.19 -2.47 -24.91
N SER A 215 -9.08 -1.26 -25.45
CA SER A 215 -8.49 -1.01 -26.76
C SER A 215 -7.03 -1.46 -26.83
N GLN A 216 -6.19 -1.15 -25.83
CA GLN A 216 -4.80 -1.60 -25.80
C GLN A 216 -4.67 -3.12 -25.77
N LEU A 217 -5.50 -3.81 -24.98
CA LEU A 217 -5.53 -5.29 -24.94
C LEU A 217 -5.97 -5.91 -26.28
N ARG A 218 -6.92 -5.28 -26.98
CA ARG A 218 -7.32 -5.67 -28.34
C ARG A 218 -6.19 -5.47 -29.34
N HIS A 219 -5.48 -4.35 -29.28
CA HIS A 219 -4.33 -4.07 -30.15
C HIS A 219 -3.16 -5.03 -29.90
N LEU A 220 -3.00 -5.54 -28.66
CA LEU A 220 -2.05 -6.61 -28.36
C LEU A 220 -2.48 -7.98 -28.92
N GLY A 221 -3.71 -8.11 -29.43
CA GLY A 221 -4.24 -9.36 -29.96
C GLY A 221 -4.72 -10.35 -28.90
N SER A 222 -5.11 -9.88 -27.71
CA SER A 222 -5.54 -10.75 -26.61
C SER A 222 -6.80 -11.53 -26.98
N SER A 223 -6.77 -12.86 -26.82
CA SER A 223 -7.84 -13.81 -27.18
C SER A 223 -8.86 -14.07 -26.06
N VAL A 224 -9.26 -12.99 -25.39
CA VAL A 224 -10.22 -12.96 -24.28
C VAL A 224 -11.68 -13.00 -24.77
N ASP A 225 -12.58 -13.50 -23.93
CA ASP A 225 -14.01 -13.47 -24.19
C ASP A 225 -14.62 -12.11 -23.81
N TRP A 226 -14.57 -11.14 -24.72
CA TRP A 226 -15.12 -9.79 -24.51
C TRP A 226 -16.62 -9.77 -24.19
N SER A 227 -17.37 -10.83 -24.51
CA SER A 227 -18.79 -10.89 -24.13
C SER A 227 -18.99 -11.07 -22.61
N ARG A 228 -17.92 -11.42 -21.89
CA ARG A 228 -17.89 -11.61 -20.45
C ARG A 228 -17.05 -10.55 -19.73
N GLU A 229 -16.81 -9.40 -20.37
CA GLU A 229 -16.14 -8.29 -19.72
C GLU A 229 -16.87 -7.89 -18.43
N ARG A 230 -16.09 -7.68 -17.38
CA ARG A 230 -16.58 -7.27 -16.06
C ARG A 230 -15.80 -6.09 -15.51
N PHE A 231 -16.47 -5.33 -14.65
CA PHE A 231 -15.87 -4.24 -13.89
C PHE A 231 -16.19 -4.47 -12.42
N THR A 232 -15.20 -4.31 -11.54
CA THR A 232 -15.35 -4.69 -10.12
C THR A 232 -16.53 -4.01 -9.40
N MET A 233 -16.95 -2.82 -9.85
CA MET A 233 -18.14 -2.13 -9.33
C MET A 233 -19.39 -2.26 -10.23
N ASP A 234 -19.39 -3.18 -11.19
CA ASP A 234 -20.62 -3.51 -11.92
C ASP A 234 -21.68 -4.15 -11.00
N GLU A 235 -22.93 -4.17 -11.45
CA GLU A 235 -24.05 -4.64 -10.63
C GLU A 235 -23.87 -6.10 -10.18
N THR A 236 -23.28 -6.95 -11.03
CA THR A 236 -23.15 -8.38 -10.74
C THR A 236 -22.05 -8.62 -9.71
N LEU A 237 -20.88 -8.02 -9.90
CA LEU A 237 -19.76 -8.16 -8.98
C LEU A 237 -20.02 -7.45 -7.65
N SER A 238 -20.75 -6.32 -7.66
CA SER A 238 -21.19 -5.66 -6.42
C SER A 238 -22.09 -6.57 -5.58
N LYS A 239 -23.05 -7.26 -6.20
CA LYS A 239 -23.88 -8.28 -5.51
C LYS A 239 -23.04 -9.41 -4.95
N ALA A 240 -22.02 -9.87 -5.69
CA ALA A 240 -21.11 -10.92 -5.22
C ALA A 240 -20.31 -10.51 -3.98
N VAL A 241 -19.85 -9.25 -3.90
CA VAL A 241 -19.16 -8.70 -2.73
C VAL A 241 -20.10 -8.59 -1.52
N ILE A 242 -21.33 -8.12 -1.72
CA ILE A 242 -22.34 -8.04 -0.66
C ILE A 242 -22.66 -9.44 -0.10
N GLU A 243 -22.84 -10.42 -0.99
CA GLU A 243 -23.06 -11.82 -0.59
C GLU A 243 -21.87 -12.38 0.20
N ALA A 244 -20.64 -12.12 -0.25
CA ALA A 244 -19.44 -12.55 0.46
C ALA A 244 -19.36 -11.92 1.86
N PHE A 245 -19.66 -10.61 1.97
CA PHE A 245 -19.71 -9.90 3.25
C PHE A 245 -20.74 -10.52 4.19
N ASN A 246 -21.97 -10.78 3.70
CA ASN A 246 -23.03 -11.39 4.50
C ASN A 246 -22.62 -12.78 5.00
N ARG A 247 -22.03 -13.62 4.13
CA ARG A 247 -21.54 -14.94 4.53
C ARG A 247 -20.43 -14.87 5.58
N PHE A 248 -19.52 -13.91 5.47
CA PHE A 248 -18.48 -13.73 6.48
C PHE A 248 -19.06 -13.24 7.80
N HIS A 249 -20.07 -12.37 7.77
CA HIS A 249 -20.79 -11.95 8.96
C HIS A 249 -21.55 -13.11 9.63
N GLU A 250 -22.33 -13.88 8.86
CA GLU A 250 -23.09 -15.04 9.35
C GLU A 250 -22.20 -16.12 9.97
N LYS A 251 -20.98 -16.27 9.46
CA LYS A 251 -19.97 -17.19 10.01
C LYS A 251 -19.20 -16.62 11.22
N GLY A 252 -19.51 -15.41 11.68
CA GLY A 252 -18.81 -14.75 12.77
C GLY A 252 -17.37 -14.35 12.45
N MET A 253 -17.01 -14.25 11.16
CA MET A 253 -15.66 -13.85 10.71
C MET A 253 -15.48 -12.32 10.68
N LEU A 254 -16.56 -11.56 10.76
CA LEU A 254 -16.55 -10.10 10.77
C LEU A 254 -16.92 -9.58 12.16
N TYR A 255 -16.19 -8.57 12.62
CA TYR A 255 -16.48 -7.86 13.86
C TYR A 255 -16.28 -6.36 13.66
N ARG A 256 -16.89 -5.55 14.54
CA ARG A 256 -16.66 -4.11 14.61
C ARG A 256 -16.08 -3.78 15.98
N ALA A 257 -14.87 -3.24 16.00
CA ALA A 257 -14.20 -2.83 17.23
C ALA A 257 -13.34 -1.58 16.99
N ASN A 258 -13.03 -0.88 18.07
CA ASN A 258 -12.02 0.18 18.04
C ASN A 258 -10.64 -0.47 18.16
N ARG A 259 -9.87 -0.43 17.08
CA ARG A 259 -8.52 -0.98 17.00
C ARG A 259 -7.58 0.07 16.42
N LEU A 260 -6.33 0.05 16.87
CA LEU A 260 -5.29 0.81 16.21
C LEU A 260 -5.12 0.26 14.78
N GLY A 261 -5.12 1.16 13.81
CA GLY A 261 -4.90 0.84 12.40
C GLY A 261 -4.11 1.96 11.73
N ASN A 262 -3.59 1.69 10.54
CA ASN A 262 -2.81 2.69 9.82
C ASN A 262 -3.74 3.75 9.24
N TRP A 263 -3.49 5.02 9.55
CA TRP A 263 -4.25 6.15 9.06
C TRP A 263 -3.38 7.05 8.17
N SER A 264 -3.85 7.31 6.95
CA SER A 264 -3.20 8.27 6.06
C SER A 264 -3.83 9.65 6.19
N CYS A 265 -3.10 10.61 6.77
CA CYS A 265 -3.56 12.01 6.89
C CYS A 265 -3.81 12.67 5.53
N ALA A 266 -3.08 12.24 4.48
CA ALA A 266 -3.25 12.77 3.13
C ALA A 266 -4.57 12.30 2.50
N LEU A 267 -4.90 11.02 2.65
CA LEU A 267 -6.11 10.42 2.09
C LEU A 267 -7.35 10.62 2.99
N LYS A 268 -7.11 10.89 4.28
CA LYS A 268 -8.10 10.88 5.36
C LYS A 268 -8.88 9.57 5.39
N SER A 269 -8.13 8.46 5.36
CA SER A 269 -8.67 7.10 5.35
C SER A 269 -7.75 6.14 6.09
N ALA A 270 -8.34 5.09 6.65
CA ALA A 270 -7.60 3.91 7.07
C ALA A 270 -7.02 3.20 5.83
N ILE A 271 -5.83 2.62 6.01
CA ILE A 271 -5.14 1.77 5.04
C ILE A 271 -4.71 0.48 5.73
N SER A 272 -4.64 -0.61 4.97
CA SER A 272 -4.20 -1.92 5.45
C SER A 272 -2.67 -1.99 5.57
N ASP A 273 -2.16 -2.96 6.34
CA ASP A 273 -0.71 -3.13 6.52
C ASP A 273 0.03 -3.36 5.20
N ILE A 274 -0.59 -4.06 4.23
CA ILE A 274 0.02 -4.33 2.91
C ILE A 274 0.09 -3.07 2.02
N GLU A 275 -0.64 -2.01 2.36
CA GLU A 275 -0.61 -0.71 1.67
C GLU A 275 0.42 0.26 2.27
N VAL A 276 1.10 -0.14 3.35
CA VAL A 276 2.12 0.67 4.02
C VAL A 276 3.51 0.25 3.54
N ASP A 277 4.22 1.20 2.92
CA ASP A 277 5.63 1.04 2.61
C ASP A 277 6.50 1.50 3.80
N HIS A 278 7.33 0.60 4.31
CA HIS A 278 8.30 0.92 5.36
C HIS A 278 9.63 1.38 4.76
N ILE A 279 10.15 2.49 5.29
CA ILE A 279 11.45 3.05 4.92
C ILE A 279 12.35 2.97 6.15
N ASP A 280 13.36 2.11 6.09
CA ASP A 280 14.38 2.03 7.13
C ASP A 280 15.34 3.22 7.02
N LEU A 281 15.62 3.86 8.15
CA LEU A 281 16.57 4.97 8.24
C LEU A 281 17.80 4.49 9.02
N GLU A 282 19.00 4.60 8.43
CA GLU A 282 20.30 4.25 9.06
C GLU A 282 20.81 5.35 10.03
N GLY A 283 19.94 6.28 10.44
CA GLY A 283 20.30 7.38 11.36
C GLY A 283 19.57 8.69 11.07
N ARG A 284 20.10 9.79 11.63
CA ARG A 284 19.52 11.14 11.53
C ARG A 284 19.30 11.55 10.08
N THR A 285 18.03 11.74 9.70
CA THR A 285 17.62 12.02 8.33
C THR A 285 16.55 13.11 8.30
N PHE A 286 16.69 14.09 7.40
CA PHE A 286 15.67 15.10 7.16
C PHE A 286 14.78 14.68 5.98
N LEU A 287 13.47 14.55 6.22
CA LEU A 287 12.50 14.18 5.19
C LEU A 287 11.43 15.25 5.03
N GLU A 288 11.04 15.49 3.77
CA GLU A 288 9.91 16.35 3.43
C GLU A 288 8.59 15.63 3.69
N VAL A 289 7.67 16.30 4.38
CA VAL A 289 6.34 15.77 4.68
C VAL A 289 5.31 16.57 3.91
N LYS A 290 4.81 15.99 2.82
CA LYS A 290 3.91 16.68 1.87
C LYS A 290 2.62 17.23 2.47
N THR A 291 2.16 16.68 3.59
CA THR A 291 0.95 17.17 4.29
C THR A 291 1.22 18.40 5.16
N HIS A 292 2.48 18.80 5.35
CA HIS A 292 2.87 19.96 6.14
C HIS A 292 3.27 21.10 5.21
N LYS A 293 2.87 22.34 5.55
CA LYS A 293 3.14 23.54 4.75
C LYS A 293 4.51 24.19 5.06
N GLY A 294 5.34 23.52 5.86
CA GLY A 294 6.56 24.08 6.42
C GLY A 294 6.32 24.92 7.67
N ASN A 295 7.39 25.18 8.39
CA ASN A 295 7.41 26.03 9.58
C ASN A 295 8.42 27.18 9.41
N PRO A 296 8.43 28.17 10.32
CA PRO A 296 9.34 29.31 10.21
C PRO A 296 10.83 28.92 10.11
N LYS A 297 11.23 27.75 10.63
CA LYS A 297 12.62 27.25 10.57
C LYS A 297 12.92 26.53 9.24
N ASP A 298 11.97 25.77 8.71
CA ASP A 298 12.07 25.14 7.39
C ASP A 298 10.76 25.31 6.60
N PRO A 299 10.70 26.34 5.71
CA PRO A 299 9.52 26.60 4.88
C PRO A 299 9.17 25.48 3.90
N LYS A 300 10.04 24.48 3.72
CA LYS A 300 9.80 23.34 2.85
C LYS A 300 9.16 22.16 3.58
N GLY A 301 8.92 22.25 4.89
CA GLY A 301 8.30 21.16 5.66
C GLY A 301 9.19 19.93 5.76
N ARG A 302 10.50 20.16 5.96
CA ARG A 302 11.45 19.08 6.26
C ARG A 302 11.61 18.93 7.76
N TYR A 303 11.53 17.69 8.23
CA TYR A 303 11.59 17.34 9.64
C TYR A 303 12.64 16.28 9.89
N GLU A 304 13.19 16.30 11.11
CA GLU A 304 14.20 15.34 11.56
C GLU A 304 13.55 14.01 11.97
N PHE A 305 14.11 12.90 11.47
CA PHE A 305 13.76 11.52 11.79
C PHE A 305 15.03 10.71 12.09
N GLY A 306 14.87 9.54 12.71
CA GLY A 306 16.01 8.67 13.07
C GLY A 306 16.81 9.16 14.28
N VAL A 307 16.18 9.93 15.17
CA VAL A 307 16.78 10.45 16.40
C VAL A 307 15.95 10.00 17.58
N LEU A 308 16.64 9.58 18.64
CA LEU A 308 16.04 9.20 19.91
C LEU A 308 16.21 10.36 20.90
N THR A 309 15.10 10.99 21.23
CA THR A 309 15.03 12.10 22.18
C THR A 309 14.78 11.58 23.58
N HIS A 310 15.59 12.04 24.53
CA HIS A 310 15.41 11.77 25.95
C HIS A 310 14.76 12.97 26.62
N PHE A 311 13.79 12.72 27.48
CA PHE A 311 13.22 13.74 28.36
C PHE A 311 12.80 13.10 29.68
N ALA A 312 12.61 13.94 30.69
CA ALA A 312 12.38 13.50 32.05
C ALA A 312 10.97 13.88 32.53
N TYR A 313 10.33 12.94 33.21
CA TYR A 313 9.10 13.17 33.96
C TYR A 313 9.43 13.36 35.46
N PRO A 314 8.93 14.41 36.13
CA PRO A 314 8.99 14.51 37.59
C PRO A 314 8.19 13.37 38.24
N VAL A 315 8.75 12.71 39.24
CA VAL A 315 8.03 11.71 40.05
C VAL A 315 7.17 12.46 41.08
N GLU A 316 5.92 12.06 41.22
CA GLU A 316 5.01 12.64 42.22
C GLU A 316 5.58 12.52 43.64
N ASP A 317 5.43 13.59 44.43
CA ASP A 317 5.86 13.69 45.82
C ASP A 317 7.36 13.34 46.02
N SER A 318 8.20 13.64 45.02
CA SER A 318 9.63 13.34 45.02
C SER A 318 10.44 14.39 44.25
N GLU A 319 11.74 14.49 44.58
CA GLU A 319 12.74 15.22 43.80
C GLU A 319 13.34 14.35 42.67
N GLU A 320 12.90 13.08 42.56
CA GLU A 320 13.36 12.14 41.54
C GLU A 320 12.70 12.41 40.19
N PHE A 321 13.43 12.15 39.10
CA PHE A 321 12.94 12.24 37.74
C PHE A 321 13.09 10.89 37.03
N LEU A 322 12.06 10.50 36.29
CA LEU A 322 12.09 9.32 35.44
C LEU A 322 12.36 9.71 33.98
N VAL A 323 13.54 9.36 33.48
CA VAL A 323 13.95 9.67 32.11
C VAL A 323 13.46 8.59 31.15
N VAL A 324 12.78 8.99 30.08
CA VAL A 324 12.31 8.11 29.01
C VAL A 324 12.95 8.50 27.68
N ALA A 325 12.93 7.59 26.71
CA ALA A 325 13.44 7.80 25.37
C ALA A 325 12.34 7.61 24.31
N THR A 326 12.25 8.48 23.31
CA THR A 326 11.25 8.40 22.24
C THR A 326 11.74 8.98 20.92
N THR A 327 11.25 8.44 19.81
CA THR A 327 11.42 9.00 18.45
C THR A 327 10.27 9.89 18.01
N ARG A 328 9.17 9.90 18.79
CA ARG A 328 7.94 10.66 18.52
C ARG A 328 7.55 11.48 19.73
N LEU A 329 8.32 12.55 19.97
CA LEU A 329 8.12 13.42 21.13
C LEU A 329 6.71 14.01 21.16
N GLU A 330 6.13 14.34 20.00
CA GLU A 330 4.77 14.88 19.88
C GLU A 330 3.67 13.98 20.45
N THR A 331 3.91 12.67 20.50
CA THR A 331 2.95 11.72 21.09
C THR A 331 2.92 11.78 22.60
N MET A 332 3.90 12.40 23.26
CA MET A 332 3.96 12.48 24.72
C MET A 332 2.71 13.12 25.32
N LEU A 333 2.06 14.03 24.59
CA LEU A 333 0.84 14.71 25.00
C LEU A 333 -0.32 13.74 25.28
N GLY A 334 -0.28 12.56 24.69
CA GLY A 334 -1.26 11.49 24.87
C GLY A 334 -0.81 10.40 25.85
N ASP A 335 0.31 10.59 26.56
CA ASP A 335 0.84 9.56 27.44
C ASP A 335 -0.11 9.28 28.60
N THR A 336 -0.26 7.99 28.90
CA THR A 336 -1.16 7.45 29.92
C THR A 336 -0.50 6.47 30.88
N ALA A 337 0.74 6.05 30.62
CA ALA A 337 1.61 5.40 31.59
C ALA A 337 3.08 5.63 31.25
N VAL A 338 3.97 5.30 32.19
CA VAL A 338 5.37 4.96 31.91
C VAL A 338 5.57 3.50 32.30
N ALA A 339 6.03 2.66 31.38
CA ALA A 339 6.35 1.27 31.66
C ALA A 339 7.82 1.10 32.01
N ILE A 340 8.07 0.27 33.02
CA ILE A 340 9.41 -0.20 33.41
C ILE A 340 9.41 -1.73 33.48
N HIS A 341 10.59 -2.34 33.41
CA HIS A 341 10.70 -3.79 33.53
C HIS A 341 10.62 -4.22 35.02
N PRO A 342 9.87 -5.29 35.37
CA PRO A 342 9.70 -5.75 36.76
C PRO A 342 11.01 -6.17 37.44
N GLU A 343 12.03 -6.54 36.67
CA GLU A 343 13.35 -6.94 37.18
C GLU A 343 14.39 -5.81 37.12
N ASP A 344 13.99 -4.60 36.71
CA ASP A 344 14.91 -3.46 36.64
C ASP A 344 15.10 -2.82 38.02
N SER A 345 16.16 -3.22 38.71
CA SER A 345 16.51 -2.67 40.03
C SER A 345 16.74 -1.16 40.04
N ARG A 346 16.91 -0.52 38.88
CA ARG A 346 17.03 0.95 38.77
C ARG A 346 15.70 1.67 39.01
N TYR A 347 14.56 1.04 38.73
CA TYR A 347 13.24 1.69 38.72
C TYR A 347 12.16 0.97 39.51
N THR A 348 12.39 -0.26 39.97
CA THR A 348 11.38 -1.07 40.69
C THR A 348 10.79 -0.37 41.92
N HIS A 349 11.55 0.51 42.59
CA HIS A 349 11.05 1.34 43.71
C HIS A 349 10.03 2.42 43.31
N LEU A 350 9.87 2.66 42.01
CA LEU A 350 8.89 3.60 41.42
C LEU A 350 7.58 2.93 41.04
N HIS A 351 7.49 1.60 41.05
CA HIS A 351 6.25 0.92 40.70
C HIS A 351 5.09 1.34 41.63
N GLY A 352 3.93 1.63 41.04
CA GLY A 352 2.74 2.07 41.77
C GLY A 352 2.75 3.56 42.13
N LYS A 353 3.84 4.28 41.85
CA LYS A 353 3.88 5.74 41.91
C LYS A 353 3.38 6.35 40.60
N PHE A 354 3.24 7.67 40.62
CA PHE A 354 2.86 8.47 39.46
C PHE A 354 4.02 9.38 39.06
N VAL A 355 4.08 9.69 37.77
CA VAL A 355 4.83 10.83 37.26
C VAL A 355 3.90 11.96 36.86
N ILE A 356 4.40 13.19 36.85
CA ILE A 356 3.62 14.38 36.47
C ILE A 356 3.93 14.75 35.02
N HIS A 357 2.90 14.83 34.18
CA HIS A 357 3.08 15.24 32.80
C HIS A 357 3.50 16.72 32.71
N PRO A 358 4.61 17.09 32.05
CA PRO A 358 5.20 18.44 32.12
C PRO A 358 4.31 19.59 31.64
N PHE A 359 3.38 19.31 30.73
CA PHE A 359 2.49 20.33 30.14
C PHE A 359 1.07 20.30 30.74
N SER A 360 0.40 19.14 30.71
CA SER A 360 -0.98 19.01 31.22
C SER A 360 -1.09 18.86 32.74
N GLY A 361 0.01 18.58 33.45
CA GLY A 361 -0.02 18.30 34.89
C GLY A 361 -0.72 16.99 35.27
N ARG A 362 -1.15 16.16 34.30
CA ARG A 362 -1.79 14.87 34.57
C ARG A 362 -0.84 13.96 35.35
N LYS A 363 -1.40 13.22 36.30
CA LYS A 363 -0.71 12.11 36.98
C LYS A 363 -0.74 10.88 36.07
N ILE A 364 0.43 10.34 35.76
CA ILE A 364 0.62 9.22 34.85
C ILE A 364 1.19 8.05 35.66
N PRO A 365 0.52 6.90 35.75
CA PRO A 365 0.99 5.75 36.54
C PRO A 365 2.27 5.13 35.98
N ILE A 366 3.08 4.57 36.87
CA ILE A 366 4.26 3.76 36.53
C ILE A 366 3.90 2.27 36.64
N VAL A 367 3.91 1.57 35.50
CA VAL A 367 3.47 0.16 35.38
C VAL A 367 4.65 -0.79 35.11
N LEU A 368 4.51 -2.06 35.49
CA LEU A 368 5.50 -3.10 35.17
C LEU A 368 5.07 -3.86 33.92
N ASP A 369 5.82 -3.74 32.83
CA ASP A 369 5.54 -4.47 31.58
C ASP A 369 6.81 -5.17 31.05
N PRO A 370 7.01 -6.48 31.35
CA PRO A 370 8.16 -7.23 30.87
C PRO A 370 8.09 -7.58 29.37
N VAL A 371 6.94 -7.40 28.72
CA VAL A 371 6.75 -7.72 27.30
C VAL A 371 7.20 -6.55 26.43
N LEU A 372 6.90 -5.33 26.85
CA LEU A 372 7.24 -4.11 26.13
C LEU A 372 8.67 -3.62 26.42
N VAL A 373 9.10 -3.69 27.68
CA VAL A 373 10.29 -2.98 28.12
C VAL A 373 11.55 -3.83 28.00
N ASP A 374 12.45 -3.44 27.10
CA ASP A 374 13.82 -3.95 27.05
C ASP A 374 14.73 -3.06 27.92
N MET A 375 15.25 -3.63 29.01
CA MET A 375 16.14 -2.94 29.95
C MET A 375 17.43 -2.40 29.32
N SER A 376 17.86 -2.99 28.19
CA SER A 376 19.08 -2.62 27.47
C SER A 376 18.87 -1.50 26.44
N PHE A 377 17.62 -1.16 26.12
CA PHE A 377 17.29 -0.14 25.12
C PHE A 377 16.91 1.20 25.76
N GLY A 378 17.45 2.30 25.22
CA GLY A 378 17.18 3.65 25.73
C GLY A 378 17.55 3.78 27.20
N THR A 379 16.57 4.11 28.04
CA THR A 379 16.74 4.21 29.50
C THR A 379 16.31 2.94 30.25
N GLY A 380 15.59 2.02 29.61
CA GLY A 380 14.84 0.96 30.31
C GLY A 380 13.49 1.43 30.88
N ALA A 381 13.07 2.67 30.58
CA ALA A 381 11.74 3.18 30.87
C ALA A 381 11.10 3.73 29.58
N VAL A 382 9.85 3.33 29.32
CA VAL A 382 9.16 3.60 28.05
C VAL A 382 7.89 4.40 28.33
N LYS A 383 7.75 5.56 27.68
CA LYS A 383 6.48 6.30 27.70
C LYS A 383 5.41 5.55 26.91
N ILE A 384 4.19 5.50 27.41
CA ILE A 384 3.11 4.71 26.83
C ILE A 384 2.02 5.63 26.28
N THR A 385 1.82 5.59 24.96
CA THR A 385 0.76 6.33 24.25
C THR A 385 -0.15 5.38 23.46
N PRO A 386 -1.08 4.68 24.11
CA PRO A 386 -1.80 3.54 23.51
C PRO A 386 -2.57 3.86 22.23
N ALA A 387 -2.98 5.11 22.04
CA ALA A 387 -3.73 5.53 20.84
C ALA A 387 -2.85 5.78 19.60
N HIS A 388 -1.51 5.72 19.69
CA HIS A 388 -0.61 6.14 18.60
C HIS A 388 0.51 5.15 18.27
N ASP A 389 0.66 4.04 19.00
CA ASP A 389 1.67 3.01 18.73
C ASP A 389 1.12 1.59 18.93
N PRO A 390 1.42 0.62 18.05
CA PRO A 390 0.96 -0.76 18.23
C PRO A 390 1.48 -1.45 19.49
N ASN A 391 2.73 -1.21 19.90
CA ASN A 391 3.30 -1.82 21.09
C ASN A 391 2.71 -1.18 22.35
N ASP A 392 2.56 0.15 22.36
CA ASP A 392 1.89 0.87 23.45
C ASP A 392 0.40 0.51 23.52
N TYR A 393 -0.26 0.24 22.40
CA TYR A 393 -1.66 -0.18 22.33
C TYR A 393 -1.87 -1.51 23.05
N GLU A 394 -0.98 -2.48 22.82
CA GLU A 394 -1.04 -3.78 23.51
C GLU A 394 -0.66 -3.66 25.00
N CYS A 395 0.30 -2.80 25.36
CA CYS A 395 0.59 -2.46 26.76
C CYS A 395 -0.63 -1.82 27.45
N GLY A 396 -1.27 -0.86 26.79
CA GLY A 396 -2.48 -0.22 27.27
C GLY A 396 -3.62 -1.20 27.53
N LYS A 397 -3.78 -2.22 26.68
CA LYS A 397 -4.74 -3.31 26.93
C LYS A 397 -4.38 -4.19 28.13
N ARG A 398 -3.10 -4.57 28.27
CA ARG A 398 -2.64 -5.42 29.39
C ARG A 398 -2.84 -4.74 30.74
N HIS A 399 -2.71 -3.42 30.77
CA HIS A 399 -2.74 -2.62 32.00
C HIS A 399 -4.01 -1.78 32.18
N ASP A 400 -5.04 -1.97 31.34
CA ASP A 400 -6.31 -1.24 31.36
C ASP A 400 -6.13 0.30 31.37
N LEU A 401 -5.23 0.79 30.51
CA LEU A 401 -4.90 2.21 30.40
C LEU A 401 -5.91 2.96 29.54
N GLU A 402 -6.03 4.27 29.78
CA GLU A 402 -6.81 5.17 28.92
C GLU A 402 -6.16 5.34 27.54
N PHE A 403 -6.99 5.46 26.50
CA PHE A 403 -6.57 5.65 25.11
C PHE A 403 -6.83 7.10 24.67
N ILE A 404 -5.87 8.00 24.91
CA ILE A 404 -5.99 9.42 24.57
C ILE A 404 -5.51 9.67 23.14
N THR A 405 -6.45 9.99 22.23
CA THR A 405 -6.12 10.41 20.86
C THR A 405 -5.75 11.89 20.85
N VAL A 406 -4.50 12.23 20.52
CA VAL A 406 -4.03 13.63 20.43
C VAL A 406 -3.92 14.16 19.00
N LEU A 407 -4.12 13.30 18.00
CA LEU A 407 -4.03 13.66 16.59
C LEU A 407 -5.41 13.72 15.95
N THR A 408 -5.64 14.80 15.21
CA THR A 408 -6.78 14.95 14.29
C THR A 408 -6.57 14.10 13.03
N PRO A 409 -7.63 13.84 12.24
CA PRO A 409 -7.53 13.09 10.99
C PRO A 409 -6.56 13.69 9.95
N ASP A 410 -6.31 14.99 9.99
CA ASP A 410 -5.33 15.70 9.15
C ASP A 410 -3.91 15.70 9.74
N GLY A 411 -3.74 15.23 10.97
CA GLY A 411 -2.44 15.08 11.62
C GLY A 411 -2.00 16.32 12.40
N ALA A 412 -2.92 17.23 12.73
CA ALA A 412 -2.70 18.30 13.71
C ALA A 412 -3.01 17.82 15.13
N ILE A 413 -2.42 18.47 16.13
CA ILE A 413 -2.72 18.26 17.55
C ILE A 413 -4.15 18.74 17.83
N ASN A 414 -4.95 17.93 18.53
CA ASN A 414 -6.30 18.31 18.97
C ASN A 414 -6.29 18.91 20.39
N HIS A 415 -7.47 19.25 20.91
CA HIS A 415 -7.66 19.80 22.27
C HIS A 415 -7.02 19.02 23.42
N HIS A 416 -6.79 17.70 23.30
CA HIS A 416 -6.09 16.94 24.34
C HIS A 416 -4.60 17.27 24.44
N GLY A 417 -4.03 17.91 23.41
CA GLY A 417 -2.65 18.37 23.42
C GLY A 417 -2.39 19.61 24.29
N GLY A 418 -3.44 20.28 24.77
CA GLY A 418 -3.33 21.53 25.51
C GLY A 418 -3.27 22.76 24.60
N GLU A 419 -3.65 23.91 25.14
CA GLU A 419 -3.79 25.18 24.40
C GLU A 419 -2.49 25.62 23.71
N GLU A 420 -1.33 25.24 24.26
CA GLU A 420 -0.02 25.59 23.71
C GLU A 420 0.26 24.92 22.35
N PHE A 421 -0.23 23.69 22.14
CA PHE A 421 0.11 22.88 20.96
C PHE A 421 -1.09 22.61 20.05
N GLU A 422 -2.32 22.85 20.51
CA GLU A 422 -3.54 22.63 19.74
C GLU A 422 -3.49 23.34 18.37
N GLY A 423 -3.90 22.61 17.32
CA GLY A 423 -3.90 23.10 15.94
C GLY A 423 -2.55 23.05 15.23
N MET A 424 -1.44 22.80 15.94
CA MET A 424 -0.14 22.61 15.30
C MET A 424 -0.08 21.25 14.58
N MET A 425 0.54 21.20 13.40
CA MET A 425 0.77 19.92 12.73
C MET A 425 1.77 19.09 13.54
N ARG A 426 1.59 17.77 13.60
CA ARG A 426 2.32 16.87 14.53
C ARG A 426 3.85 17.04 14.54
N TYR A 427 4.48 17.33 13.41
CA TYR A 427 5.94 17.50 13.35
C TYR A 427 6.38 18.93 13.66
N ASP A 428 5.50 19.92 13.51
CA ASP A 428 5.73 21.27 14.04
C ASP A 428 5.57 21.26 15.57
N ALA A 429 4.55 20.57 16.07
CA ALA A 429 4.35 20.33 17.49
C ALA A 429 5.55 19.62 18.12
N ARG A 430 6.16 18.64 17.43
CA ARG A 430 7.41 18.00 17.90
C ARG A 430 8.50 19.01 18.23
N ILE A 431 8.75 19.97 17.32
CA ILE A 431 9.76 21.02 17.51
C ILE A 431 9.36 21.97 18.64
N ALA A 432 8.08 22.38 18.68
CA ALA A 432 7.57 23.26 19.73
C ALA A 432 7.68 22.63 21.12
N ILE A 433 7.38 21.33 21.25
CA ILE A 433 7.48 20.57 22.49
C ILE A 433 8.94 20.46 22.94
N GLU A 434 9.87 20.18 22.02
CA GLU A 434 11.30 20.15 22.31
C GLU A 434 11.78 21.49 22.90
N GLU A 435 11.42 22.61 22.27
CA GLU A 435 11.74 23.94 22.80
C GLU A 435 11.07 24.24 24.15
N ALA A 436 9.85 23.77 24.35
CA ALA A 436 9.12 23.98 25.59
C ALA A 436 9.73 23.16 26.74
N LEU A 437 10.20 21.94 26.47
CA LEU A 437 10.98 21.14 27.42
C LEU A 437 12.31 21.83 27.75
N ASP A 438 13.04 22.33 26.76
CA ASP A 438 14.31 23.05 26.97
C ASP A 438 14.13 24.31 27.86
N LYS A 439 13.02 25.02 27.69
CA LYS A 439 12.66 26.16 28.56
C LYS A 439 12.41 25.71 30.00
N LYS A 440 11.70 24.61 30.20
CA LYS A 440 11.46 24.04 31.54
C LYS A 440 12.75 23.55 32.19
N VAL A 441 13.66 22.94 31.43
CA VAL A 441 15.01 22.60 31.90
C VAL A 441 15.78 23.86 32.30
N SER A 442 15.74 24.90 31.47
CA SER A 442 16.41 26.19 31.74
C SER A 442 15.84 26.91 32.96
N ALA A 443 14.55 26.72 33.25
CA ALA A 443 13.86 27.22 34.45
C ALA A 443 14.14 26.37 35.71
N GLY A 444 14.83 25.23 35.58
CA GLY A 444 15.09 24.30 36.69
C GLY A 444 13.91 23.41 37.06
N GLU A 445 12.86 23.36 36.23
CA GLU A 445 11.66 22.54 36.45
C GLU A 445 11.86 21.08 36.02
N LEU A 446 12.79 20.82 35.08
CA LEU A 446 13.07 19.50 34.53
C LEU A 446 14.59 19.20 34.49
N LEU A 447 14.91 17.91 34.53
CA LEU A 447 16.28 17.43 34.37
C LEU A 447 16.78 17.64 32.93
N ASN A 448 18.03 18.11 32.77
CA ASN A 448 18.69 18.21 31.47
C ASN A 448 19.07 16.82 30.94
N THR A 449 18.55 16.46 29.77
CA THR A 449 18.75 15.15 29.11
C THR A 449 19.39 15.34 27.73
N LYS A 450 20.23 14.39 27.29
CA LYS A 450 20.92 14.45 25.99
C LYS A 450 20.17 13.65 24.91
N HIS A 451 20.13 14.16 23.68
CA HIS A 451 19.63 13.41 22.52
C HIS A 451 20.67 12.39 22.02
N ALA A 452 20.22 11.23 21.54
CA ALA A 452 21.07 10.21 20.93
C ALA A 452 20.61 9.95 19.47
N VAL A 453 21.57 9.79 18.56
CA VAL A 453 21.27 9.38 17.17
C VAL A 453 21.11 7.87 17.14
N LEU A 454 20.05 7.37 16.50
CA LEU A 454 19.86 5.94 16.34
C LEU A 454 20.92 5.37 15.37
N PRO A 455 21.47 4.18 15.65
CA PRO A 455 22.51 3.54 14.84
C PRO A 455 22.05 3.10 13.44
#